data_AF-A0A7X4CYX2-F1
#
_entry.id   AF-A0A7X4CYX2-F1
#
_cell.length_a   1.000
_cell.length_b   1.000
_cell.length_c   1.000
_cell.angle_alpha   90.00
_cell.angle_beta   90.00
_cell.angle_gamma   90.00
#
_symmetry.space_group_name_H-M   'P 1'
#
loop_
_entity.id
_entity.type
_entity.pdbx_description
1 polymer ?
#
loop_
_entity_poly.entity_id
_entity_poly.type
_entity_poly.pdbx_seq_one_letter_code
_entity_poly.pdbx_strand_id
1 'polypeptide(L)' 'VHSLFGPFFDRPDALPLPWRRRTEAGGEARRARIIADYIAGMTDRFALNEHDRLIAAER' A
#
# COMPACT_ATOMS: atom_id res chain seq x y z
N VAL A 1 2.05 1.93 -10.40
CA VAL A 1 2.96 1.51 -9.30
C VAL A 1 3.44 2.70 -8.46
N HIS A 2 4.11 3.71 -9.04
CA HIS A 2 4.61 4.86 -8.28
C HIS A 2 3.50 5.64 -7.52
N SER A 3 2.30 5.76 -8.09
CA SER A 3 1.15 6.44 -7.48
C SER A 3 0.54 5.72 -6.28
N LEU A 4 0.81 4.43 -6.08
CA LEU A 4 0.32 3.65 -4.94
C LEU A 4 1.41 3.41 -3.89
N PHE A 5 2.65 3.22 -4.34
CA PHE A 5 3.74 2.84 -3.45
C PHE A 5 4.04 3.89 -2.38
N GLY A 6 4.21 5.16 -2.76
CA GLY A 6 4.51 6.26 -1.84
C GLY A 6 3.45 6.38 -0.72
N PRO A 7 2.16 6.53 -1.07
CA PRO A 7 1.10 6.63 -0.07
C PRO A 7 1.07 5.46 0.92
N PHE A 8 1.24 4.21 0.46
CA PHE A 8 1.27 3.06 1.36
C PHE A 8 2.55 2.98 2.21
N PHE A 9 3.66 3.51 1.71
CA PHE A 9 4.92 3.52 2.44
C PHE A 9 4.90 4.53 3.58
N ASP A 10 4.36 5.72 3.31
CA ASP A 10 4.23 6.83 4.26
C ASP A 10 3.08 6.59 5.26
N ARG A 11 1.99 5.97 4.79
CA ARG A 11 0.80 5.64 5.59
C ARG A 11 0.47 4.14 5.54
N PRO A 12 1.21 3.30 6.28
CA PRO A 12 0.96 1.86 6.32
C PRO A 12 -0.42 1.48 6.89
N ASP A 13 -1.08 2.41 7.58
CA ASP A 13 -2.44 2.27 8.10
C ASP A 13 -3.52 2.26 7.01
N ALA A 14 -3.20 2.77 5.81
CA ALA A 14 -4.06 2.64 4.63
C ALA A 14 -4.08 1.21 4.06
N LEU A 15 -3.07 0.38 4.37
CA LEU A 15 -3.04 -1.02 3.96
C LEU A 15 -4.11 -1.84 4.69
N PRO A 16 -4.65 -2.90 4.06
CA PRO A 16 -5.48 -3.87 4.76
C PRO A 16 -4.74 -4.47 5.96
N LEU A 17 -5.47 -4.73 7.05
CA LEU A 17 -4.91 -5.16 8.35
C LEU A 17 -3.86 -6.29 8.27
N PRO A 18 -4.04 -7.36 7.47
CA PRO A 18 -3.03 -8.42 7.36
C PRO A 18 -1.70 -7.93 6.76
N TRP A 19 -1.74 -6.98 5.85
CA TRP A 19 -0.55 -6.41 5.18
C TRP A 19 0.12 -5.37 6.09
N ARG A 20 -0.68 -4.50 6.72
CA ARG A 20 -0.20 -3.54 7.72
C ARG A 20 0.60 -4.21 8.85
N ARG A 21 0.07 -5.28 9.45
CA ARG A 21 0.79 -5.98 10.53
C ARG A 21 2.14 -6.55 10.09
N ARG A 22 2.29 -6.86 8.79
CA ARG A 22 3.56 -7.34 8.24
C ARG A 22 4.55 -6.19 8.03
N THR A 23 4.09 -4.98 7.68
CA THR A 23 4.95 -3.81 7.48
C THR A 23 5.47 -3.20 8.78
N GLU A 24 4.78 -3.46 9.90
CA GLU A 24 5.22 -3.07 11.25
C GLU A 24 6.41 -3.92 11.74
N ALA A 25 6.59 -5.12 11.19
CA ALA A 25 7.66 -6.03 11.57
C ALA A 25 8.86 -5.90 10.62
N GLY A 26 10.02 -5.50 11.13
CA GLY A 26 11.25 -5.33 10.35
C GLY A 26 11.26 -4.01 9.57
N GLY A 27 12.40 -3.32 9.58
CA GLY A 27 12.53 -1.92 9.15
C GLY A 27 12.14 -1.62 7.69
N GLU A 28 12.49 -0.42 7.23
CA GLU A 28 12.01 0.17 5.98
C GLU A 28 12.13 -0.73 4.74
N ALA A 29 13.23 -1.47 4.59
CA ALA A 29 13.42 -2.39 3.46
C ALA A 29 12.37 -3.51 3.43
N ARG A 30 11.97 -4.05 4.60
CA ARG A 30 10.93 -5.08 4.69
C ARG A 30 9.56 -4.50 4.41
N ARG A 31 9.27 -3.30 4.94
CA ARG A 31 8.06 -2.55 4.60
C ARG A 31 7.94 -2.34 3.09
N ALA A 32 8.99 -1.84 2.44
CA ALA A 32 9.02 -1.61 1.00
C ALA A 32 8.69 -2.87 0.21
N ARG A 33 9.30 -4.01 0.59
CA ARG A 33 9.03 -5.30 -0.07
C ARG A 33 7.57 -5.72 0.06
N ILE A 34 7.01 -5.65 1.27
CA ILE A 34 5.62 -6.06 1.52
C ILE A 34 4.63 -5.19 0.73
N ILE A 35 4.88 -3.89 0.63
CA ILE A 35 4.04 -2.97 -0.16
C ILE A 35 4.17 -3.29 -1.65
N ALA A 36 5.38 -3.57 -2.15
CA ALA A 36 5.59 -3.97 -3.52
C ALA A 36 4.84 -5.27 -3.85
N ASP A 37 4.89 -6.26 -2.95
CA ASP A 37 4.18 -7.54 -3.11
C ASP A 37 2.66 -7.33 -3.10
N TYR A 38 2.15 -6.45 -2.23
CA TYR A 38 0.74 -6.08 -2.19
C TYR A 38 0.27 -5.44 -3.51
N ILE A 39 1.04 -4.48 -4.04
CA ILE A 39 0.74 -3.80 -5.32
C ILE A 39 0.84 -4.77 -6.50
N ALA A 40 1.85 -5.64 -6.51
CA ALA A 40 2.04 -6.63 -7.57
C ALA A 40 0.92 -7.68 -7.62
N GLY A 41 0.25 -7.94 -6.49
CA GLY A 41 -0.91 -8.83 -6.40
C GLY A 41 -2.24 -8.19 -6.82
N MET A 42 -2.26 -6.89 -7.14
CA MET A 42 -3.49 -6.21 -7.55
C MET A 42 -3.83 -6.49 -9.02
N THR A 43 -5.13 -6.57 -9.30
CA THR A 43 -5.63 -6.44 -10.68
C THR A 43 -5.75 -4.97 -11.04
N ASP A 44 -5.73 -4.63 -12.33
CA ASP A 44 -5.85 -3.24 -12.80
C ASP A 44 -7.07 -2.53 -12.21
N ARG A 45 -8.22 -3.20 -12.17
CA ARG A 45 -9.46 -2.64 -11.60
C ARG A 45 -9.35 -2.40 -10.11
N PHE A 46 -8.71 -3.30 -9.36
CA PHE A 46 -8.50 -3.10 -7.94
C PHE A 46 -7.51 -1.95 -7.67
N ALA A 47 -6.45 -1.84 -8.46
CA ALA A 47 -5.47 -0.77 -8.33
C ALA A 47 -6.08 0.62 -8.58
N LEU A 48 -6.98 0.75 -9.56
CA LEU A 48 -7.71 2.00 -9.83
C LEU A 48 -8.63 2.37 -8.65
N ASN A 49 -9.40 1.41 -8.13
CA ASN A 49 -10.27 1.66 -6.98
C ASN A 49 -9.47 2.08 -5.74
N GLU A 50 -8.33 1.44 -5.50
CA GLU A 50 -7.49 1.77 -4.35
C GLU A 50 -6.81 3.13 -4.51
N HIS A 51 -6.42 3.50 -5.73
CA HIS A 51 -5.95 4.85 -6.04
C HIS A 51 -7.02 5.91 -5.74
N ASP A 52 -8.25 5.69 -6.19
CA ASP A 52 -9.35 6.63 -5.95
C ASP A 52 -9.68 6.74 -4.46
N ARG A 53 -9.63 5.62 -3.72
CA ARG A 53 -9.79 5.60 -2.26
C ARG A 53 -8.70 6.42 -1.55
N LEU A 54 -7.45 6.26 -1.95
CA LEU A 54 -6.32 6.98 -1.35
C LEU A 54 -6.43 8.49 -1.59
N ILE A 55 -6.80 8.90 -2.81
CA ILE A 55 -7.04 10.32 -3.14
C ILE A 55 -8.24 10.88 -2.37
N ALA A 56 -9.34 10.13 -2.26
CA ALA A 56 -10.50 10.57 -1.50
C ALA A 56 -10.18 10.75 -0.01
N ALA A 57 -9.28 9.94 0.54
CA ALA A 57 -8.80 10.03 1.93
C ALA A 57 -7.74 11.13 2.17
N GLU A 58 -7.31 11.85 1.12
CA GLU A 58 -6.40 13.00 1.21
C GLU A 58 -7.12 14.36 1.16
N ARG A 59 -8.45 14.37 0.96
CA ARG A 59 -9.30 15.56 1.03
C ARG A 59 -9.90 15.76 2.42
#